data_AF-A0A3C1QTJ2-F1
#
_entry.id   AF-A0A3C1QTJ2-F1
#
_cell.length_a   1.000
_cell.length_b   1.000
_cell.length_c   1.000
_cell.angle_alpha   90.00
_cell.angle_beta   90.00
_cell.angle_gamma   90.00
#
_symmetry.space_group_name_H-M   'P 1'
#
loop_
_entity.id
_entity.type
_entity.pdbx_description
1 polymer ?
#
loop_
_entity_poly.entity_id
_entity_poly.type
_entity_poly.pdbx_seq_one_letter_code
_entity_poly.pdbx_strand_id
1 'polypeptide(L)' 'MAGGGIRGGQVIGKTSPRPKLDPEHPEYDLEGPVTVQDLHATILTALGIDPATEMMTPIGRPMTLTDKGVVLRELLDS' A
#
# COMPACT_ATOMS: atom_id res chain seq x y z
N MET A 1 -22.49 -1.48 5.63
CA MET A 1 -21.30 -1.42 4.76
C MET A 1 -20.85 -2.84 4.46
N ALA A 2 -20.99 -3.29 3.22
CA ALA A 2 -20.46 -4.57 2.77
C ALA A 2 -19.22 -4.24 1.91
N GLY A 3 -18.03 -4.29 2.52
CA GLY A 3 -16.80 -3.80 1.88
C GLY A 3 -15.61 -3.60 2.82
N GLY A 4 -15.78 -3.81 4.13
CA GLY A 4 -14.66 -3.74 5.09
C GLY A 4 -13.99 -2.38 5.17
N GLY A 5 -14.71 -1.29 4.86
CA GLY A 5 -14.15 0.07 4.85
C GLY A 5 -13.35 0.40 3.59
N ILE A 6 -13.43 -0.42 2.52
CA ILE A 6 -12.76 -0.18 1.24
C ILE A 6 -13.75 0.25 0.16
N ARG A 7 -13.47 1.39 -0.48
CA ARG A 7 -14.26 1.92 -1.59
C ARG A 7 -13.84 1.30 -2.91
N GLY A 8 -14.62 0.34 -3.39
CA GLY A 8 -14.40 -0.33 -4.69
C GLY A 8 -14.67 0.57 -5.91
N GLY A 9 -14.27 0.08 -7.09
CA GLY A 9 -14.53 0.74 -8.39
C GLY A 9 -13.61 1.92 -8.70
N GLN A 10 -12.44 1.99 -8.07
CA GLN A 10 -11.45 3.05 -8.28
C GLN A 10 -10.25 2.55 -9.07
N VAL A 11 -9.58 3.48 -9.75
CA VAL A 11 -8.27 3.29 -10.37
C VAL A 11 -7.31 4.24 -9.69
N ILE A 12 -6.26 3.67 -9.09
CA ILE A 12 -5.24 4.40 -8.35
C ILE A 12 -3.91 4.26 -9.10
N GLY A 13 -3.28 5.40 -9.36
CA GLY A 13 -2.05 5.48 -10.13
C GLY A 13 -2.26 5.31 -11.65
N LYS A 14 -1.18 5.52 -12.39
CA LYS A 14 -1.17 5.48 -13.85
C LYS A 14 0.21 5.13 -14.38
N THR A 15 0.25 4.46 -15.52
CA THR A 15 1.48 4.25 -16.29
C THR A 15 1.52 5.18 -17.50
N SER A 16 2.71 5.68 -17.84
CA SER A 16 2.93 6.51 -19.02
C SER A 16 2.47 5.78 -20.29
N PRO A 17 1.75 6.45 -21.21
CA PRO A 17 1.38 5.86 -22.50
C PRO A 17 2.60 5.66 -23.42
N ARG A 18 3.74 6.28 -23.10
CA ARG A 18 5.02 6.11 -23.80
C ARG A 18 6.13 5.95 -22.75
N PRO A 19 6.30 4.75 -22.18
CA PRO A 19 7.27 4.51 -21.14
C PRO A 19 8.70 4.56 -21.70
N LYS A 20 9.63 5.09 -20.92
CA LYS A 20 11.07 5.07 -21.22
C LYS A 20 11.69 3.69 -20.97
N LEU A 21 11.08 2.89 -20.10
CA LEU A 21 11.52 1.54 -19.71
C LEU A 21 12.97 1.53 -19.21
N ASP A 22 13.35 2.55 -18.42
CA ASP A 22 14.66 2.62 -17.79
C ASP A 22 14.75 1.57 -16.66
N PRO A 23 15.62 0.54 -16.76
CA PRO A 23 15.76 -0.48 -15.73
C PRO A 23 16.27 0.07 -14.41
N GLU A 24 16.98 1.20 -14.43
CA GLU A 24 17.54 1.83 -13.23
C GLU A 24 16.49 2.69 -12.49
N HIS A 25 15.44 3.13 -13.19
CA HIS A 25 14.40 4.02 -12.65
C HIS A 25 13.00 3.63 -13.14
N PRO A 26 12.50 2.44 -12.79
CA PRO A 26 11.21 1.93 -13.27
C PRO A 26 10.02 2.81 -12.84
N GLU A 27 10.14 3.54 -11.73
CA GLU A 27 9.12 4.47 -11.24
C GLU A 27 8.93 5.73 -12.10
N TYR A 28 9.88 6.10 -12.96
CA TYR A 28 9.76 7.31 -13.79
C TYR A 28 8.61 7.25 -14.80
N ASP A 29 8.16 6.05 -15.14
CA ASP A 29 7.03 5.83 -16.03
C ASP A 29 5.70 5.68 -15.26
N LEU A 30 5.70 5.85 -13.93
CA LEU A 30 4.55 5.70 -13.06
C LEU A 30 4.16 7.03 -12.40
N GLU A 31 2.86 7.32 -12.39
CA GLU A 31 2.26 8.39 -11.60
C GLU A 31 1.50 7.73 -10.44
N GLY A 32 1.81 8.13 -9.20
CA GLY A 32 1.23 7.51 -8.00
C GLY A 32 1.52 6.01 -7.88
N PRO A 33 2.80 5.58 -7.82
CA PRO A 33 3.14 4.18 -7.65
C PRO A 33 2.58 3.66 -6.32
N VAL A 34 1.95 2.50 -6.37
CA VAL A 34 1.42 1.80 -5.19
C VAL A 34 2.22 0.53 -4.97
N THR A 35 2.71 0.35 -3.76
CA THR A 35 3.43 -0.86 -3.34
C THR A 35 2.49 -1.86 -2.64
N VAL A 36 2.94 -3.10 -2.51
CA VAL A 36 2.20 -4.13 -1.74
C VAL A 36 2.11 -3.73 -0.27
N GLN A 37 3.13 -3.06 0.24
CA GLN A 37 3.20 -2.54 1.60
C GLN A 37 2.13 -1.47 1.84
N ASP A 38 1.90 -0.57 0.88
CA ASP A 38 0.83 0.45 0.95
C ASP A 38 -0.56 -0.21 1.01
N LEU A 39 -0.77 -1.25 0.21
CA LEU A 39 -2.02 -2.02 0.21
C LEU A 39 -2.25 -2.71 1.57
N HIS A 40 -1.23 -3.39 2.11
CA HIS A 40 -1.33 -3.99 3.44
C HIS A 40 -1.59 -2.95 4.54
N ALA A 41 -0.92 -1.79 4.49
CA ALA A 41 -1.14 -0.72 5.46
C ALA A 41 -2.58 -0.21 5.42
N THR A 42 -3.14 -0.08 4.22
CA THR A 42 -4.51 0.35 4.01
C THR A 42 -5.52 -0.66 4.53
N ILE A 43 -5.31 -1.96 4.25
CA ILE A 43 -6.19 -3.03 4.74
C ILE A 43 -6.17 -3.10 6.27
N LEU A 44 -5.00 -3.06 6.91
CA LEU A 44 -4.89 -3.07 8.37
C LEU A 44 -5.58 -1.85 8.99
N THR A 45 -5.40 -0.68 8.39
CA THR A 45 -6.08 0.55 8.82
C THR A 45 -7.59 0.42 8.73
N ALA A 46 -8.11 -0.16 7.63
CA ALA A 46 -9.55 -0.39 7.46
C ALA A 46 -10.12 -1.38 8.51
N LEU A 47 -9.29 -2.29 9.01
CA LEU A 47 -9.61 -3.21 10.10
C LEU A 47 -9.40 -2.61 11.50
N GLY A 48 -8.94 -1.35 11.60
CA GLY A 48 -8.64 -0.68 12.88
C GLY A 48 -7.34 -1.14 13.55
N ILE A 49 -6.44 -1.78 12.80
CA ILE A 49 -5.13 -2.24 13.26
C ILE A 49 -4.08 -1.20 12.86
N ASP A 50 -3.19 -0.83 13.79
CA ASP A 50 -2.07 0.05 13.47
C ASP A 50 -1.04 -0.69 12.61
N PRO A 51 -0.83 -0.29 11.33
CA PRO A 51 0.13 -0.93 10.43
C PRO A 51 1.59 -0.76 10.85
N ALA A 52 1.88 0.18 11.76
CA ALA A 52 3.21 0.41 12.33
C ALA A 52 3.52 -0.49 13.54
N THR A 53 2.56 -1.33 13.97
CA THR A 53 2.77 -2.26 15.09
C THR A 53 3.96 -3.17 14.82
N GLU A 54 4.89 -3.23 15.77
CA GLU A 54 6.01 -4.17 15.75
C GLU A 54 5.63 -5.50 16.39
N MET A 55 5.98 -6.60 15.73
CA MET A 55 5.81 -7.95 16.21
C MET A 55 7.18 -8.61 16.37
N MET A 56 7.36 -9.30 17.49
CA MET A 56 8.53 -10.14 17.71
C MET A 56 8.36 -11.46 16.96
N THR A 57 9.24 -11.73 16.01
CA THR A 57 9.25 -13.04 15.34
C THR A 57 9.76 -14.13 16.29
N PRO A 58 9.43 -15.42 16.05
CA PRO A 58 9.92 -16.54 16.87
C PRO A 58 11.45 -16.64 16.96
N ILE A 59 12.17 -16.03 16.02
CA ILE A 59 13.64 -15.97 15.98
C ILE A 59 14.22 -14.72 16.66
N GLY A 60 13.39 -13.91 17.33
CA GLY A 60 13.83 -12.73 18.09
C GLY A 60 14.13 -11.49 17.25
N ARG A 61 13.68 -11.43 15.99
CA ARG A 61 13.81 -10.25 15.13
C ARG A 61 12.52 -9.43 15.18
N PRO A 62 12.56 -8.15 15.58
CA PRO A 62 11.39 -7.28 15.48
C PRO A 62 11.08 -6.99 14.00
N MET A 63 9.82 -7.09 13.63
CA MET A 63 9.31 -6.77 12.30
C MET A 63 8.01 -5.98 12.43
N THR A 64 7.88 -4.88 11.71
CA THR A 64 6.60 -4.17 11.59
C THR A 64 5.61 -5.00 10.78
N LEU A 65 4.31 -4.87 11.08
CA LEU A 65 3.25 -5.55 10.32
C LEU A 65 3.26 -5.16 8.84
N THR A 66 3.64 -3.91 8.56
CA THR A 66 3.88 -3.43 7.21
C THR A 66 5.27 -2.84 7.14
N ASP A 67 6.04 -3.23 6.13
CA ASP A 67 7.40 -2.73 5.92
C ASP A 67 7.35 -1.31 5.34
N LYS A 68 7.01 -0.34 6.19
CA LYS A 68 6.95 1.11 5.89
C LYS A 68 5.95 1.51 4.78
N GLY A 69 4.88 0.75 4.63
CA GLY A 69 3.78 1.12 3.72
C GLY A 69 3.05 2.39 4.17
N VAL A 70 2.56 3.17 3.21
CA VAL A 70 1.73 4.35 3.43
C VAL A 70 0.26 4.01 3.16
N VAL A 71 -0.63 4.50 4.03
CA VAL A 71 -2.07 4.27 3.88
C VAL A 71 -2.62 5.05 2.68
N LEU A 72 -3.21 4.32 1.73
CA LEU A 72 -3.93 4.86 0.56
C LEU A 72 -5.31 5.35 0.98
N ARG A 73 -5.38 6.57 1.51
CA ARG A 73 -6.64 7.14 2.05
C ARG A 73 -7.78 7.20 1.04
N GLU A 74 -7.45 7.40 -0.24
CA GLU A 74 -8.45 7.40 -1.32
C GLU A 74 -9.17 6.05 -1.51
N LEU A 75 -8.57 4.95 -1.04
CA LEU A 75 -9.15 3.62 -1.09
C LEU A 75 -10.13 3.35 0.07
N LEU A 76 -10.13 4.18 1.13
CA LEU A 76 -11.02 4.01 2.29
C LEU A 76 -12.41 4.62 2.03
N ASP A 77 -13.45 3.99 2.60
CA ASP A 77 -14.88 4.32 2.37
C ASP A 77 -15.39 5.44 3.30
N SER A 78 -14.52 6.32 3.81
CA SER A 78 -14.85 7.42 4.74
C SER A 78 -13.93 8.62 4.59
#